data_AF-A0A0Q8RKY7-F1
#
_entry.id   AF-A0A0Q8RKY7-F1
#
_cell.length_a   1.000
_cell.length_b   1.000
_cell.length_c   1.000
_cell.angle_alpha   90.00
_cell.angle_beta   90.00
_cell.angle_gamma   90.00
#
_symmetry.space_group_name_H-M   'P 1'
#
loop_
_entity.id
_entity.type
_entity.pdbx_description
1 polymer ?
#
loop_
_entity_poly.entity_id
_entity_poly.type
_entity_poly.pdbx_seq_one_letter_code
_entity_poly.pdbx_strand_id
1 'polypeptide(L)'
;MMRQTLVALVWLLASFCASAAVEVEDKCPLLKKGTRWSQSCFETKGEVRQVKAEYRNRIVPNKFGFETIGLSESLELVAVNREGVVVVPGIVHAGDFDYPTAEHGVGRFRSGNKCGYFQSDTFKILGPPIYDACCPFHQGQAFVCSDCVSYCVGPDCMNEQLVGGKGYKLNAKGKVIREFVPRTLENACGDIGVAEIGKMENGNPMLVCNSFPVPQLRR
;
A
#
# COMPACT_ATOMS: atom_id res chain seq x y z
N MET A 1 17.33 -73.02 25.95
CA MET A 1 17.37 -72.00 24.88
C MET A 1 16.00 -71.32 24.80
N MET A 2 15.75 -70.28 25.61
CA MET A 2 14.43 -69.62 25.64
C MET A 2 14.57 -68.25 26.34
N ARG A 3 15.12 -67.24 25.65
CA ARG A 3 15.33 -65.91 26.27
C ARG A 3 15.64 -64.77 25.28
N GLN A 4 14.94 -64.64 24.15
CA GLN A 4 15.23 -63.52 23.20
C GLN A 4 14.02 -62.89 22.47
N THR A 5 12.77 -63.14 22.86
CA THR A 5 11.58 -62.67 22.11
C THR A 5 10.72 -61.67 22.88
N LEU A 6 11.34 -60.71 23.58
CA LEU A 6 10.59 -59.77 24.46
C LEU A 6 11.24 -58.38 24.55
N VAL A 7 11.72 -57.83 23.42
CA VAL A 7 12.18 -56.41 23.39
C VAL A 7 11.70 -55.64 22.15
N ALA A 8 11.33 -56.31 21.06
CA ALA A 8 10.98 -55.64 19.80
C ALA A 8 9.56 -55.03 19.73
N LEU A 9 8.64 -55.39 20.65
CA LEU A 9 7.24 -54.94 20.56
C LEU A 9 6.96 -53.61 21.29
N VAL A 10 7.89 -53.11 22.11
CA VAL A 10 7.68 -51.87 22.89
C VAL A 10 8.06 -50.61 22.10
N TRP A 11 8.86 -50.74 21.04
CA TRP A 11 9.27 -49.59 20.21
C TRP A 11 8.29 -49.22 19.08
N LEU A 12 7.27 -50.04 18.81
CA LEU A 12 6.27 -49.77 17.75
C LEU A 12 5.03 -49.00 18.23
N LEU A 13 4.88 -48.75 19.54
CA LEU A 13 3.70 -48.08 20.11
C LEU A 13 3.94 -46.64 20.59
N ALA A 14 5.17 -46.10 20.48
CA ALA A 14 5.48 -44.74 20.90
C ALA A 14 5.37 -43.68 19.78
N SER A 15 4.94 -44.04 18.56
CA SER A 15 4.83 -43.10 17.41
C SER A 15 3.41 -42.58 17.13
N PHE A 16 2.42 -42.95 17.92
CA PHE A 16 1.05 -42.46 17.76
C PHE A 16 0.71 -41.50 18.91
N CYS A 17 0.42 -40.24 18.57
CA CYS A 17 -0.13 -39.16 19.43
C CYS A 17 0.76 -37.92 19.60
N ALA A 18 1.66 -37.61 18.66
CA ALA A 18 1.98 -36.20 18.40
C ALA A 18 0.87 -35.60 17.51
N SER A 19 -0.34 -35.48 18.05
CA SER A 19 -1.35 -34.60 17.47
C SER A 19 -0.82 -33.19 17.66
N ALA A 20 -0.06 -32.69 16.68
CA ALA A 20 0.18 -31.27 16.57
C ALA A 20 -1.20 -30.62 16.58
N ALA A 21 -1.53 -29.93 17.67
CA ALA A 21 -2.69 -29.06 17.71
C ALA A 21 -2.47 -28.07 16.57
N VAL A 22 -3.21 -28.24 15.49
CA VAL A 22 -3.33 -27.22 14.47
C VAL A 22 -4.02 -26.07 15.18
N GLU A 23 -3.24 -25.11 15.66
CA GLU A 23 -3.78 -23.84 16.12
C GLU A 23 -4.56 -23.29 14.93
N VAL A 24 -5.88 -23.34 15.04
CA VAL A 24 -6.75 -22.71 14.05
C VAL A 24 -6.45 -21.23 14.17
N GLU A 25 -5.57 -20.75 13.30
CA GLU A 25 -5.19 -19.35 13.23
C GLU A 25 -6.49 -18.55 13.11
N ASP A 26 -6.81 -17.80 14.18
CA ASP A 26 -8.01 -16.97 14.19
C ASP A 26 -7.82 -15.93 13.09
N LYS A 27 -8.56 -16.12 12.00
CA LYS A 27 -8.46 -15.29 10.79
C LYS A 27 -8.78 -13.82 11.06
N CYS A 28 -9.50 -13.53 12.15
CA CYS A 28 -9.96 -12.19 12.50
C CYS A 28 -9.55 -11.83 13.94
N PRO A 29 -8.28 -11.98 14.32
CA PRO A 29 -7.88 -12.09 15.73
C PRO A 29 -8.19 -10.82 16.52
N LEU A 30 -8.38 -10.97 17.83
CA LEU A 30 -8.32 -9.83 18.75
C LEU A 30 -6.96 -9.13 18.57
N LEU A 31 -6.99 -7.87 18.17
CA LEU A 31 -5.80 -7.15 17.70
C LEU A 31 -4.74 -7.11 18.80
N LYS A 32 -3.61 -7.77 18.52
CA LYS A 32 -2.32 -7.51 19.17
C LYS A 32 -1.46 -6.75 18.17
N LYS A 33 -0.54 -5.91 18.64
CA LYS A 33 0.37 -5.19 17.73
C LYS A 33 1.02 -6.16 16.74
N GLY A 34 0.85 -5.92 15.44
CA GLY A 34 1.41 -6.74 14.36
C GLY A 34 0.52 -7.89 13.83
N THR A 35 -0.67 -8.12 14.39
CA THR A 35 -1.59 -9.13 13.84
C THR A 35 -2.27 -8.62 12.57
N ARG A 36 -2.37 -9.47 11.55
CA ARG A 36 -3.09 -9.19 10.30
C ARG A 36 -4.45 -9.89 10.30
N TRP A 37 -5.43 -9.32 9.63
CA TRP A 37 -6.77 -9.88 9.48
C TRP A 37 -6.97 -10.44 8.09
N SER A 38 -7.76 -11.49 7.97
CA SER A 38 -8.22 -11.99 6.68
C SER A 38 -9.16 -10.98 6.01
N GLN A 39 -9.07 -10.85 4.68
CA GLN A 39 -10.07 -10.14 3.89
C GLN A 39 -11.49 -10.69 4.13
N SER A 40 -11.62 -11.97 4.49
CA SER A 40 -12.91 -12.60 4.81
C SER A 40 -13.58 -12.06 6.08
N CYS A 41 -12.86 -11.29 6.91
CA CYS A 41 -13.40 -10.59 8.08
C CYS A 41 -14.21 -9.34 7.70
N PHE A 42 -14.14 -8.94 6.43
CA PHE A 42 -14.83 -7.78 5.89
C PHE A 42 -16.01 -8.21 5.01
N GLU A 43 -16.95 -7.30 4.85
CA GLU A 43 -18.07 -7.39 3.93
C GLU A 43 -18.26 -6.02 3.23
N THR A 44 -18.94 -6.03 2.10
CA THR A 44 -19.34 -4.82 1.38
C THR A 44 -20.86 -4.74 1.36
N LYS A 45 -21.44 -3.67 1.92
CA LYS A 45 -22.87 -3.38 1.87
C LYS A 45 -23.09 -2.11 1.05
N GLY A 46 -23.63 -2.27 -0.16
CA GLY A 46 -23.68 -1.18 -1.14
C GLY A 46 -22.26 -0.77 -1.54
N GLU A 47 -21.91 0.51 -1.35
CA GLU A 47 -20.56 1.03 -1.61
C GLU A 47 -19.66 1.03 -0.36
N VAL A 48 -20.17 0.57 0.79
CA VAL A 48 -19.46 0.66 2.07
C VAL A 48 -18.81 -0.68 2.40
N ARG A 49 -17.47 -0.69 2.43
CA ARG A 49 -16.67 -1.77 3.00
C ARG A 49 -16.60 -1.64 4.51
N GLN A 50 -16.84 -2.73 5.24
CA GLN A 50 -16.84 -2.73 6.70
C GLN A 50 -16.47 -4.09 7.29
N VAL A 51 -16.07 -4.09 8.55
CA VAL A 51 -15.90 -5.30 9.36
C VAL A 51 -17.26 -5.94 9.60
N LYS A 52 -17.34 -7.27 9.39
CA LYS A 52 -18.55 -8.05 9.65
C LYS A 52 -18.99 -7.91 11.11
N ALA A 53 -20.29 -7.91 11.33
CA ALA A 53 -20.89 -7.58 12.62
C ALA A 53 -20.33 -8.41 13.79
N GLU A 54 -20.09 -9.71 13.57
CA GLU A 54 -19.55 -10.67 14.54
C GLU A 54 -18.11 -10.36 14.99
N TYR A 55 -17.37 -9.52 14.27
CA TYR A 55 -15.98 -9.16 14.59
C TYR A 55 -15.81 -7.71 15.06
N ARG A 56 -16.87 -6.90 15.10
CA ARG A 56 -16.77 -5.46 15.47
C ARG A 56 -16.30 -5.23 16.89
N ASN A 57 -16.66 -6.13 17.81
CA ASN A 57 -16.19 -6.07 19.20
C ASN A 57 -14.68 -6.34 19.35
N ARG A 58 -13.98 -6.72 18.28
CA ARG A 58 -12.52 -6.93 18.25
C ARG A 58 -11.74 -5.68 17.84
N ILE A 59 -12.43 -4.61 17.44
CA ILE A 59 -11.83 -3.33 17.08
C ILE A 59 -11.41 -2.62 18.37
N VAL A 60 -10.13 -2.21 18.44
CA VAL A 60 -9.57 -1.49 19.60
C VAL A 60 -9.20 -0.07 19.14
N PRO A 61 -10.15 0.86 19.08
CA PRO A 61 -9.90 2.17 18.51
C PRO A 61 -8.91 2.99 19.35
N ASN A 62 -8.11 3.81 18.67
CA ASN A 62 -7.30 4.86 19.27
C ASN A 62 -8.18 5.95 19.93
N LYS A 63 -7.55 6.96 20.53
CA LYS A 63 -8.25 8.07 21.21
C LYS A 63 -9.21 8.87 20.30
N PHE A 64 -9.04 8.80 18.99
CA PHE A 64 -9.90 9.47 18.00
C PHE A 64 -11.01 8.56 17.45
N GLY A 65 -11.07 7.29 17.87
CA GLY A 65 -12.12 6.37 17.46
C GLY A 65 -11.78 5.51 16.24
N PHE A 66 -10.50 5.41 15.87
CA PHE A 66 -10.06 4.65 14.68
C PHE A 66 -9.04 3.57 15.00
N GLU A 67 -9.03 2.51 14.22
CA GLU A 67 -8.04 1.44 14.30
C GLU A 67 -7.49 1.10 12.92
N THR A 68 -6.20 0.79 12.83
CA THR A 68 -5.60 0.33 11.57
C THR A 68 -5.49 -1.18 11.53
N ILE A 69 -5.98 -1.78 10.44
CA ILE A 69 -5.99 -3.23 10.24
C ILE A 69 -5.21 -3.57 8.98
N GLY A 70 -4.12 -4.32 9.13
CA GLY A 70 -3.38 -4.89 8.00
C GLY A 70 -4.06 -6.18 7.53
N LEU A 71 -4.16 -6.38 6.22
CA LEU A 71 -4.83 -7.57 5.67
C LEU A 71 -3.81 -8.68 5.39
N SER A 72 -4.13 -9.95 5.62
CA SER A 72 -3.15 -11.04 5.41
C SER A 72 -2.90 -11.35 3.94
N GLU A 73 -3.95 -11.31 3.12
CA GLU A 73 -3.94 -11.71 1.72
C GLU A 73 -3.46 -10.59 0.80
N SER A 74 -3.41 -9.36 1.30
CA SER A 74 -2.87 -8.21 0.59
C SER A 74 -1.97 -7.41 1.51
N LEU A 75 -0.95 -6.74 0.99
CA LEU A 75 -0.18 -5.78 1.78
C LEU A 75 -0.98 -4.50 2.12
N GLU A 76 -2.31 -4.52 1.91
CA GLU A 76 -3.21 -3.43 2.22
C GLU A 76 -3.27 -3.19 3.73
N LEU A 77 -3.27 -1.90 4.09
CA LEU A 77 -3.58 -1.40 5.41
C LEU A 77 -4.83 -0.53 5.29
N VAL A 78 -5.80 -0.72 6.18
CA VAL A 78 -7.04 0.08 6.20
C VAL A 78 -7.22 0.73 7.55
N ALA A 79 -7.89 1.88 7.61
CA ALA A 79 -8.40 2.44 8.85
C ALA A 79 -9.90 2.20 8.98
N VAL A 80 -10.34 1.74 10.13
CA VAL A 80 -11.75 1.51 10.47
C VAL A 80 -12.18 2.40 11.63
N ASN A 81 -13.43 2.84 11.63
CA ASN A 81 -14.03 3.52 12.79
C ASN A 81 -14.59 2.51 13.81
N ARG A 82 -15.20 3.02 14.89
CA ARG A 82 -15.81 2.20 15.97
C ARG A 82 -16.92 1.28 15.47
N GLU A 83 -17.63 1.69 14.43
CA GLU A 83 -18.71 0.93 13.81
C GLU A 83 -18.19 -0.17 12.86
N GLY A 84 -16.87 -0.22 12.64
CA GLY A 84 -16.19 -1.14 11.73
C GLY A 84 -16.20 -0.70 10.27
N VAL A 85 -16.64 0.52 9.97
CA VAL A 85 -16.62 1.06 8.60
C VAL A 85 -15.19 1.41 8.21
N VAL A 86 -14.76 0.99 7.02
CA VAL A 86 -13.47 1.41 6.45
C VAL A 86 -13.58 2.87 6.03
N VAL A 87 -12.85 3.74 6.73
CA VAL A 87 -12.84 5.19 6.49
C VAL A 87 -11.68 5.64 5.60
N VAL A 88 -10.57 4.89 5.62
CA VAL A 88 -9.42 5.10 4.72
C VAL A 88 -8.99 3.73 4.20
N PRO A 89 -9.29 3.37 2.94
CA PRO A 89 -8.82 2.14 2.32
C PRO A 89 -7.38 2.29 1.83
N GLY A 90 -6.68 1.17 1.54
CA GLY A 90 -5.43 1.21 0.79
C GLY A 90 -4.37 2.21 1.29
N ILE A 91 -4.20 2.35 2.60
CA ILE A 91 -3.19 3.22 3.21
C ILE A 91 -1.82 2.77 2.70
N VAL A 92 -1.05 3.71 2.17
CA VAL A 92 0.35 3.48 1.83
C VAL A 92 1.17 3.55 3.13
N HIS A 93 1.96 2.52 3.41
CA HIS A 93 2.76 2.38 4.64
C HIS A 93 4.20 1.91 4.36
N ALA A 94 4.75 2.32 3.22
CA ALA A 94 6.09 1.91 2.79
C ALA A 94 7.16 2.96 3.11
N GLY A 95 8.14 2.60 3.94
CA GLY A 95 9.30 3.44 4.25
C GLY A 95 8.97 4.67 5.12
N ASP A 96 9.94 5.57 5.21
CA ASP A 96 9.93 6.66 6.20
C ASP A 96 9.00 7.82 5.82
N PHE A 97 8.52 7.87 4.58
CA PHE A 97 7.73 8.97 4.01
C PHE A 97 6.21 8.77 4.10
N ASP A 98 5.77 7.59 4.51
CA ASP A 98 4.36 7.20 4.54
C ASP A 98 3.88 6.90 5.96
N TYR A 99 2.64 6.41 6.11
CA TYR A 99 2.10 6.07 7.42
C TYR A 99 3.00 5.05 8.14
N PRO A 100 3.31 5.23 9.45
CA PRO A 100 2.77 6.24 10.35
C PRO A 100 3.61 7.53 10.47
N THR A 101 4.76 7.62 9.78
CA THR A 101 5.76 8.69 9.95
C THR A 101 5.70 9.79 8.90
N ALA A 102 4.67 9.81 8.05
CA ALA A 102 4.50 10.79 6.99
C ALA A 102 4.68 12.24 7.46
N GLU A 103 5.32 13.06 6.63
CA GLU A 103 5.59 14.47 6.94
C GLU A 103 4.29 15.22 7.30
N HIS A 104 4.30 15.97 8.39
CA HIS A 104 3.14 16.66 8.97
C HIS A 104 1.94 15.74 9.28
N GLY A 105 2.15 14.42 9.34
CA GLY A 105 1.09 13.43 9.51
C GLY A 105 0.17 13.32 8.29
N VAL A 106 0.62 13.69 7.08
CA VAL A 106 -0.20 13.62 5.87
C VAL A 106 0.12 12.36 5.07
N GLY A 107 -0.65 11.30 5.31
CA GLY A 107 -0.47 10.01 4.65
C GLY A 107 -1.15 9.94 3.28
N ARG A 108 -0.65 9.03 2.42
CA ARG A 108 -1.25 8.68 1.14
C ARG A 108 -2.15 7.45 1.28
N PHE A 109 -3.20 7.41 0.48
CA PHE A 109 -4.04 6.22 0.40
C PHE A 109 -4.57 5.99 -1.02
N ARG A 110 -4.99 4.76 -1.31
CA ARG A 110 -5.57 4.36 -2.60
C ARG A 110 -7.00 3.87 -2.45
N SER A 111 -7.83 4.25 -3.41
CA SER A 111 -9.18 3.70 -3.60
C SER A 111 -9.34 3.36 -5.08
N GLY A 112 -9.42 2.07 -5.39
CA GLY A 112 -9.28 1.59 -6.77
C GLY A 112 -7.93 1.98 -7.37
N ASN A 113 -7.96 2.57 -8.58
CA ASN A 113 -6.77 3.07 -9.27
C ASN A 113 -6.41 4.52 -8.92
N LYS A 114 -7.20 5.19 -8.07
CA LYS A 114 -6.96 6.58 -7.68
C LYS A 114 -6.31 6.68 -6.31
N CYS A 115 -5.63 7.78 -6.06
CA CYS A 115 -4.97 8.09 -4.80
C CYS A 115 -5.41 9.45 -4.25
N GLY A 116 -5.29 9.58 -2.93
CA GLY A 116 -5.60 10.79 -2.18
C GLY A 116 -4.74 10.90 -0.91
N TYR A 117 -5.10 11.84 -0.04
CA TYR A 117 -4.39 12.10 1.21
C TYR A 117 -5.31 12.14 2.42
N PHE A 118 -4.78 11.75 3.57
CA PHE A 118 -5.48 11.77 4.85
C PHE A 118 -4.55 12.24 5.98
N GLN A 119 -5.15 12.69 7.08
CA GLN A 119 -4.43 13.00 8.30
C GLN A 119 -4.24 11.72 9.13
N SER A 120 -2.99 11.36 9.48
CA SER A 120 -2.63 10.06 10.03
C SER A 120 -3.16 9.77 11.43
N ASP A 121 -3.40 10.78 12.26
CA ASP A 121 -3.87 10.62 13.63
C ASP A 121 -5.39 10.41 13.72
N THR A 122 -6.12 11.15 12.88
CA THR A 122 -7.58 11.29 12.89
C THR A 122 -8.25 10.60 11.69
N PHE A 123 -7.46 10.06 10.76
CA PHE A 123 -7.93 9.44 9.52
C PHE A 123 -8.89 10.32 8.70
N LYS A 124 -8.82 11.65 8.89
CA LYS A 124 -9.61 12.61 8.13
C LYS A 124 -9.07 12.71 6.70
N ILE A 125 -9.94 12.53 5.72
CA ILE A 125 -9.59 12.77 4.31
C ILE A 125 -9.28 14.25 4.09
N LEU A 126 -8.08 14.54 3.59
CA LEU A 126 -7.60 15.88 3.25
C LEU A 126 -7.73 16.15 1.75
N GLY A 127 -7.46 15.14 0.93
CA GLY A 127 -7.67 15.15 -0.51
C GLY A 127 -8.38 13.86 -0.94
N PRO A 128 -9.51 13.93 -1.66
CA PRO A 128 -10.24 12.74 -2.09
C PRO A 128 -9.41 11.90 -3.07
N PRO A 129 -9.72 10.61 -3.25
CA PRO A 129 -8.96 9.73 -4.13
C PRO A 129 -9.36 9.97 -5.59
N ILE A 130 -8.89 11.07 -6.18
CA ILE A 130 -9.26 11.49 -7.55
C ILE A 130 -8.06 11.58 -8.49
N TYR A 131 -6.84 11.48 -7.96
CA TYR A 131 -5.60 11.57 -8.73
C TYR A 131 -5.14 10.20 -9.19
N ASP A 132 -4.50 10.12 -10.35
CA ASP A 132 -3.93 8.87 -10.88
C ASP A 132 -2.61 8.52 -10.19
N ALA A 133 -1.84 9.54 -9.79
CA ALA A 133 -0.60 9.40 -9.04
C ALA A 133 -0.45 10.47 -7.96
N CYS A 134 0.16 10.07 -6.84
CA CYS A 134 0.37 10.89 -5.65
C CYS A 134 1.76 10.65 -5.08
N CYS A 135 2.61 11.67 -5.12
CA CYS A 135 3.91 11.65 -4.46
C CYS A 135 3.76 11.87 -2.95
N PRO A 136 4.70 11.40 -2.11
CA PRO A 136 4.70 11.71 -0.70
C PRO A 136 4.89 13.22 -0.46
N PHE A 137 4.53 13.70 0.73
CA PHE A 137 4.84 15.06 1.13
C PHE A 137 6.33 15.24 1.36
N HIS A 138 6.87 16.34 0.83
CA HIS A 138 8.22 16.81 1.07
C HIS A 138 8.19 18.34 1.25
N GLN A 139 8.73 18.84 2.37
CA GLN A 139 8.78 20.28 2.68
C GLN A 139 7.38 20.95 2.63
N GLY A 140 6.39 20.29 3.23
CA GLY A 140 5.02 20.76 3.37
C GLY A 140 4.19 20.70 2.09
N GLN A 141 4.72 20.08 1.03
CA GLN A 141 4.11 20.07 -0.30
C GLN A 141 4.13 18.67 -0.92
N ALA A 142 3.15 18.38 -1.77
CA ALA A 142 3.12 17.15 -2.55
C ALA A 142 2.75 17.45 -4.01
N PHE A 143 3.18 16.57 -4.90
CA PHE A 143 2.83 16.60 -6.31
C PHE A 143 1.87 15.45 -6.61
N VAL A 144 0.83 15.76 -7.37
CA VAL A 144 -0.15 14.79 -7.87
C VAL A 144 -0.42 15.06 -9.34
N CYS A 145 -1.03 14.10 -10.03
CA CYS A 145 -1.54 14.36 -11.36
C CYS A 145 -2.82 13.59 -11.70
N SER A 146 -3.53 14.09 -12.71
CA SER A 146 -4.71 13.50 -13.33
C SER A 146 -4.43 13.24 -14.80
N ASP A 147 -4.97 12.14 -15.33
CA ASP A 147 -4.76 11.66 -16.70
C ASP A 147 -3.28 11.45 -17.03
N CYS A 148 -2.53 10.93 -16.06
CA CYS A 148 -1.08 10.76 -16.08
C CYS A 148 -0.66 9.36 -15.62
N VAL A 149 0.62 9.04 -15.79
CA VAL A 149 1.25 7.84 -15.23
C VAL A 149 2.47 8.26 -14.40
N SER A 150 2.65 7.62 -13.24
CA SER A 150 3.90 7.71 -12.47
C SER A 150 4.85 6.62 -12.92
N TYR A 151 6.03 7.01 -13.37
CA TYR A 151 7.09 6.08 -13.75
C TYR A 151 8.21 6.07 -12.72
N CYS A 152 8.73 4.89 -12.42
CA CYS A 152 9.96 4.74 -11.66
C CYS A 152 11.15 5.24 -12.48
N VAL A 153 12.00 6.07 -11.88
CA VAL A 153 13.27 6.52 -12.45
C VAL A 153 14.40 5.86 -11.68
N GLY A 154 14.92 4.75 -12.22
CA GLY A 154 15.95 3.92 -11.61
C GLY A 154 15.42 2.64 -10.96
N PRO A 155 16.30 1.65 -10.72
CA PRO A 155 15.91 0.27 -10.39
C PRO A 155 15.17 0.13 -9.04
N ASP A 156 15.45 1.02 -8.09
CA ASP A 156 14.85 0.93 -6.75
C ASP A 156 13.54 1.71 -6.62
N CYS A 157 13.08 2.36 -7.71
CA CYS A 157 11.88 3.21 -7.74
C CYS A 157 11.80 4.26 -6.61
N MET A 158 12.95 4.69 -6.07
CA MET A 158 12.98 5.74 -5.04
C MET A 158 12.63 7.12 -5.60
N ASN A 159 12.80 7.29 -6.91
CA ASN A 159 12.42 8.49 -7.63
C ASN A 159 11.28 8.14 -8.59
N GLU A 160 10.23 8.94 -8.55
CA GLU A 160 9.09 8.84 -9.45
C GLU A 160 9.01 10.07 -10.35
N GLN A 161 8.60 9.86 -11.60
CA GLN A 161 8.35 10.92 -12.56
C GLN A 161 6.93 10.83 -13.09
N LEU A 162 6.19 11.93 -12.92
CA LEU A 162 4.84 12.08 -13.46
C LEU A 162 4.92 12.46 -14.95
N VAL A 163 4.24 11.68 -15.79
CA VAL A 163 4.24 11.87 -17.25
C VAL A 163 2.80 11.95 -17.78
N GLY A 164 2.56 12.96 -18.62
CA GLY A 164 1.26 13.24 -19.23
C GLY A 164 0.27 14.00 -18.34
N GLY A 165 -0.90 14.28 -18.90
CA GLY A 165 -2.03 14.83 -18.15
C GLY A 165 -1.83 16.22 -17.55
N LYS A 166 -2.38 16.42 -16.35
CA LYS A 166 -2.31 17.68 -15.58
C LYS A 166 -1.75 17.43 -14.20
N GLY A 167 -0.83 18.28 -13.78
CA GLY A 167 -0.15 18.20 -12.50
C GLY A 167 -0.65 19.25 -11.53
N TYR A 168 -0.72 18.90 -10.25
CA TYR A 168 -1.11 19.80 -9.18
C TYR A 168 -0.10 19.70 -8.04
N LYS A 169 0.20 20.85 -7.46
CA LYS A 169 0.95 20.97 -6.22
C LYS A 169 -0.03 21.22 -5.08
N LEU A 170 0.00 20.36 -4.07
CA LEU A 170 -0.85 20.46 -2.89
C LEU A 170 -0.04 20.97 -1.69
N ASN A 171 -0.72 21.66 -0.77
CA ASN A 171 -0.19 21.88 0.58
C ASN A 171 -0.65 20.77 1.54
N ALA A 172 -0.10 20.74 2.76
CA ALA A 172 -0.42 19.74 3.79
C ALA A 172 -1.91 19.72 4.22
N LYS A 173 -2.73 20.68 3.79
CA LYS A 173 -4.19 20.67 4.00
C LYS A 173 -4.96 20.02 2.84
N GLY A 174 -4.26 19.44 1.86
CA GLY A 174 -4.84 18.86 0.65
C GLY A 174 -5.30 19.90 -0.38
N LYS A 175 -5.02 21.19 -0.17
CA LYS A 175 -5.45 22.26 -1.09
C LYS A 175 -4.46 22.41 -2.24
N VAL A 176 -4.97 22.50 -3.47
CA VAL A 176 -4.20 22.89 -4.65
C VAL A 176 -3.68 24.31 -4.47
N ILE A 177 -2.35 24.47 -4.52
CA ILE A 177 -1.66 25.77 -4.45
C ILE A 177 -1.03 26.17 -5.78
N ARG A 178 -0.85 25.24 -6.72
CA ARG A 178 -0.33 25.52 -8.05
C ARG A 178 -0.68 24.39 -9.02
N GLU A 179 -0.97 24.75 -10.26
CA GLU A 179 -1.06 23.82 -11.39
C GLU A 179 0.25 23.81 -12.19
N PHE A 180 0.55 22.68 -12.83
CA PHE A 180 1.66 22.54 -13.76
C PHE A 180 1.34 21.49 -14.82
N VAL A 181 2.12 21.49 -15.91
CA VAL A 181 2.03 20.48 -16.96
C VAL A 181 3.18 19.48 -16.72
N PRO A 182 2.89 18.20 -16.39
CA PRO A 182 3.91 17.18 -16.31
C PRO A 182 4.60 16.99 -17.65
N ARG A 183 5.79 16.38 -17.64
CA ARG A 183 6.51 16.07 -18.88
C ARG A 183 5.69 15.12 -19.74
N THR A 184 5.82 15.20 -21.05
CA THR A 184 5.32 14.16 -21.95
C THR A 184 6.36 13.05 -22.06
N LEU A 185 6.02 11.91 -22.66
CA LEU A 185 6.99 10.83 -22.82
C LEU A 185 8.17 11.29 -23.69
N GLU A 186 7.90 12.09 -24.73
CA GLU A 186 8.90 12.61 -25.66
C GLU A 186 9.95 13.50 -25.00
N ASN A 187 9.59 14.20 -23.90
CA ASN A 187 10.51 15.11 -23.19
C ASN A 187 10.80 14.67 -21.75
N ALA A 188 10.37 13.47 -21.36
CA ALA A 188 10.53 12.96 -20.00
C ALA A 188 12.02 12.93 -19.59
N CYS A 189 12.92 12.59 -20.52
CA CYS A 189 14.35 12.51 -20.30
C CYS A 189 15.11 13.85 -20.50
N GLY A 190 14.43 14.92 -20.92
CA GLY A 190 15.06 16.22 -21.17
C GLY A 190 16.21 16.11 -22.18
N ASP A 191 17.37 16.66 -21.82
CA ASP A 191 18.55 16.68 -22.70
C ASP A 191 19.31 15.35 -22.74
N ILE A 192 18.96 14.38 -21.89
CA ILE A 192 19.64 13.08 -21.80
C ILE A 192 19.34 12.21 -23.03
N GLY A 193 18.14 12.32 -23.60
CA GLY A 193 17.75 11.56 -24.77
C GLY A 193 16.25 11.28 -24.85
N VAL A 194 15.90 10.16 -25.47
CA VAL A 194 14.51 9.73 -25.67
C VAL A 194 14.10 8.80 -24.54
N ALA A 195 12.88 8.99 -24.04
CA ALA A 195 12.32 8.12 -23.03
C ALA A 195 11.70 6.88 -23.65
N GLU A 196 12.01 5.73 -23.08
CA GLU A 196 11.38 4.45 -23.39
C GLU A 196 10.75 3.87 -22.13
N ILE A 197 9.64 3.15 -22.32
CA ILE A 197 8.99 2.42 -21.23
C ILE A 197 9.73 1.10 -21.05
N GLY A 198 10.39 0.95 -19.92
CA GLY A 198 11.10 -0.26 -19.53
C GLY A 198 10.16 -1.35 -19.01
N LYS A 199 10.76 -2.37 -18.39
CA LYS A 199 10.01 -3.44 -17.71
C LYS A 199 9.25 -2.89 -16.49
N MET A 200 8.23 -3.60 -16.07
CA MET A 200 7.56 -3.32 -14.80
C MET A 200 8.48 -3.71 -13.64
N GLU A 201 8.64 -2.83 -12.67
CA GLU A 201 9.38 -3.06 -11.43
C GLU A 201 8.40 -2.92 -10.26
N ASN A 202 8.21 -3.99 -9.49
CA ASN A 202 7.22 -4.03 -8.39
C ASN A 202 5.80 -3.57 -8.80
N GLY A 203 5.41 -3.82 -10.05
CA GLY A 203 4.11 -3.43 -10.59
C GLY A 203 4.01 -1.96 -11.05
N ASN A 204 5.12 -1.21 -11.03
CA ASN A 204 5.19 0.15 -11.58
C ASN A 204 5.97 0.15 -12.90
N PRO A 205 5.57 0.97 -13.89
CA PRO A 205 6.31 1.08 -15.14
C PRO A 205 7.62 1.85 -14.94
N MET A 206 8.71 1.34 -15.52
CA MET A 206 10.00 2.02 -15.50
C MET A 206 10.12 3.02 -16.66
N LEU A 207 10.71 4.18 -16.38
CA LEU A 207 11.17 5.11 -17.41
C LEU A 207 12.68 4.89 -17.63
N VAL A 208 13.06 4.57 -18.87
CA VAL A 208 14.46 4.42 -19.26
C VAL A 208 14.84 5.56 -20.19
N CYS A 209 15.89 6.29 -19.84
CA CYS A 209 16.44 7.36 -20.67
C CYS A 209 17.67 6.86 -21.41
N ASN A 210 17.53 6.65 -22.72
CA ASN A 210 18.63 6.20 -23.55
C ASN A 210 19.32 7.40 -24.20
N SER A 211 20.62 7.55 -23.92
CA SER A 211 21.50 8.50 -24.61
C SER A 211 21.94 7.94 -25.96
N PHE A 212 21.02 7.69 -26.89
CA PHE A 212 21.39 7.47 -28.28
C PHE A 212 21.69 8.82 -28.95
N PRO A 213 22.68 8.92 -29.85
CA PRO A 213 22.93 10.15 -30.56
C PRO A 213 21.70 10.45 -31.41
N VAL A 214 21.04 11.59 -31.16
CA VAL A 214 20.08 12.16 -32.09
C VAL A 214 20.82 12.22 -33.44
N PRO A 215 20.36 11.53 -34.50
CA PRO A 215 20.97 11.69 -35.81
C PRO A 215 20.90 13.18 -36.12
N GLN A 216 22.05 13.84 -36.22
CA GLN A 216 22.06 15.22 -36.67
C GLN A 216 21.45 15.20 -38.07
N LEU A 217 20.23 15.71 -38.19
CA LEU A 217 19.66 16.11 -39.47
C LEU A 217 20.60 17.17 -40.01
N ARG A 218 21.59 16.73 -40.80
CA ARG A 218 22.40 17.61 -41.63
C ARG A 218 21.41 18.36 -42.54
N ARG A 219 21.25 19.65 -42.28
CA ARG A 219 20.65 20.58 -43.23
C ARG A 219 21.63 20.87 -44.35
#